data_AF-A0A7J2S2E7-F1
#
_entry.id   AF-A0A7J2S2E7-F1
#
_cell.length_a   1.000
_cell.length_b   1.000
_cell.length_c   1.000
_cell.angle_alpha   90.00
_cell.angle_beta   90.00
_cell.angle_gamma   90.00
#
_symmetry.space_group_name_H-M   'P 1'
#
loop_
_entity.id
_entity.type
_entity.pdbx_description
1 polymer ?
#
loop_
_entity_poly.entity_id
_entity_poly.type
_entity_poly.pdbx_seq_one_letter_code
_entity_poly.pdbx_strand_id
1 'polypeptide(L)' 'MKKILFDDIGSFPPPDGMRKEKIERLIEKKRPEAVKILEEAMQIKIDAGVEIVNYPQFRSMIDQFLKPMT' A
#
# COMPACT_ATOMS: atom_id res chain seq x y z
N MET A 1 -25.13 11.28 -0.76
CA MET A 1 -23.94 10.40 -0.78
C MET A 1 -24.23 9.22 -1.70
N LYS A 2 -23.28 8.82 -2.54
CA LYS A 2 -23.40 7.61 -3.37
C LYS A 2 -23.35 6.38 -2.45
N LYS A 3 -24.16 5.36 -2.72
CA LYS A 3 -24.09 4.07 -2.02
C LYS A 3 -22.84 3.33 -2.46
N ILE A 4 -22.04 2.85 -1.50
CA ILE A 4 -20.81 2.08 -1.73
C ILE A 4 -21.17 0.60 -1.71
N LEU A 5 -20.72 -0.13 -2.73
CA LEU A 5 -21.00 -1.55 -2.92
C LEU A 5 -19.73 -2.40 -2.87
N PHE A 6 -18.58 -1.82 -3.24
CA PHE A 6 -17.31 -2.53 -3.32
C PHE A 6 -16.16 -1.67 -2.82
N ASP A 7 -15.49 -2.14 -1.79
CA ASP A 7 -14.28 -1.57 -1.22
C ASP A 7 -13.19 -2.63 -1.06
N ASP A 8 -12.03 -2.21 -0.55
CA ASP A 8 -10.93 -3.10 -0.21
C ASP A 8 -10.53 -2.94 1.26
N ILE A 9 -9.71 -3.85 1.78
CA ILE A 9 -9.28 -3.87 3.20
C ILE A 9 -7.87 -3.30 3.40
N GLY A 10 -7.23 -2.82 2.33
CA GLY A 10 -5.91 -2.18 2.34
C GLY A 10 -4.72 -3.09 2.02
N SER A 11 -4.72 -4.38 2.37
CA SER A 11 -3.59 -5.25 1.98
C SER A 11 -3.41 -5.33 0.47
N PHE A 12 -2.16 -5.39 0.00
CA PHE A 12 -1.84 -5.57 -1.40
C PHE A 12 -0.62 -6.49 -1.56
N PRO A 13 -0.61 -7.41 -2.54
CA PRO A 13 0.53 -8.29 -2.76
C PRO A 13 1.76 -7.47 -3.21
N PRO A 14 2.97 -7.87 -2.80
CA PRO A 14 4.20 -7.33 -3.37
C PRO A 14 4.24 -7.50 -4.89
N PRO A 15 4.87 -6.58 -5.64
CA PRO A 15 5.14 -6.79 -7.06
C PRO A 15 5.95 -8.06 -7.31
N ASP A 16 5.79 -8.64 -8.51
CA ASP A 16 6.49 -9.86 -8.90
C ASP A 16 8.01 -9.75 -8.71
N GLY A 17 8.61 -10.79 -8.14
CA GLY A 17 10.05 -10.83 -7.84
C GLY A 17 10.48 -9.91 -6.69
N MET A 18 9.56 -9.23 -6.00
CA MET A 18 9.87 -8.39 -4.86
C MET A 18 9.34 -8.99 -3.55
N ARG A 19 10.22 -9.11 -2.55
CA ARG A 19 9.81 -9.49 -1.20
C ARG A 19 9.24 -8.29 -0.44
N LYS A 20 8.24 -8.52 0.41
CA LYS A 20 7.57 -7.47 1.21
C LYS A 20 8.57 -6.68 2.06
N GLU A 21 9.55 -7.33 2.66
CA GLU A 21 10.56 -6.70 3.54
C GLU A 21 11.44 -5.71 2.76
N LYS A 22 11.64 -5.95 1.45
CA LYS A 22 12.35 -5.02 0.59
C LYS A 22 11.55 -3.73 0.40
N ILE A 23 10.25 -3.84 0.17
CA ILE A 23 9.36 -2.68 0.02
C ILE A 23 9.30 -1.89 1.33
N GLU A 24 9.11 -2.58 2.45
CA GLU A 24 9.08 -1.97 3.78
C GLU A 24 10.36 -1.17 4.06
N ARG A 25 11.53 -1.73 3.76
CA ARG A 25 12.82 -1.02 3.89
C ARG A 25 12.94 0.21 2.98
N LEU A 26 12.37 0.17 1.78
CA LEU A 26 12.34 1.33 0.88
C LEU A 26 11.46 2.45 1.46
N ILE A 27 10.30 2.09 2.02
CA ILE A 27 9.39 3.03 2.67
C ILE A 27 10.06 3.67 3.89
N GLU A 28 10.63 2.86 4.78
CA GLU A 28 11.34 3.34 5.98
C GLU A 28 12.46 4.33 5.65
N LYS A 29 13.21 4.06 4.57
CA LYS A 29 14.29 4.92 4.09
C LYS A 29 13.82 6.10 3.23
N LYS A 30 12.50 6.33 3.12
CA LYS A 30 11.90 7.42 2.33
C LYS A 30 12.44 7.47 0.89
N ARG A 31 12.63 6.29 0.29
CA ARG A 31 13.22 6.12 -1.04
C ARG A 31 12.20 6.45 -2.13
N PRO A 32 12.55 7.18 -3.21
CA PRO A 32 11.62 7.50 -4.29
C PRO A 32 11.03 6.25 -4.96
N GLU A 33 11.78 5.15 -4.98
CA GLU A 33 11.31 3.85 -5.45
C GLU A 33 10.06 3.36 -4.67
N ALA A 34 9.95 3.71 -3.39
CA ALA A 34 8.79 3.36 -2.57
C ALA A 34 7.52 4.11 -3.03
N VAL A 35 7.66 5.40 -3.37
CA VAL A 35 6.54 6.22 -3.85
C VAL A 35 5.97 5.61 -5.12
N LYS A 36 6.84 5.26 -6.08
CA LYS A 36 6.42 4.62 -7.33
C LYS A 36 5.67 3.31 -7.11
N ILE A 37 6.17 2.44 -6.22
CA ILE A 37 5.49 1.17 -5.89
C ILE A 37 4.11 1.42 -5.27
N LEU A 38 3.98 2.41 -4.37
CA LEU A 38 2.71 2.77 -3.75
C LEU A 38 1.72 3.35 -4.77
N GLU A 39 2.18 4.23 -5.66
CA GLU A 39 1.37 4.83 -6.73
C GLU A 39 0.85 3.75 -7.69
N GLU A 40 1.71 2.84 -8.15
CA GLU A 40 1.33 1.74 -9.02
C GLU A 40 0.30 0.81 -8.35
N ALA A 41 0.51 0.45 -7.07
CA ALA A 41 -0.43 -0.38 -6.33
C ALA A 41 -1.80 0.30 -6.12
N MET A 42 -1.81 1.60 -5.82
CA MET A 42 -3.05 2.39 -5.72
C MET A 42 -3.76 2.45 -7.07
N GLN A 43 -3.03 2.70 -8.16
CA GLN A 43 -3.60 2.78 -9.50
C GLN A 43 -4.25 1.46 -9.92
N ILE A 44 -3.61 0.32 -9.63
CA ILE A 44 -4.20 -1.00 -9.92
C ILE A 44 -5.52 -1.20 -9.16
N LYS A 45 -5.60 -0.79 -7.89
CA LYS A 45 -6.85 -0.87 -7.12
C LYS A 45 -7.95 0.02 -7.71
N ILE A 46 -7.59 1.23 -8.16
CA ILE A 46 -8.52 2.16 -8.84
C ILE A 46 -9.03 1.53 -10.14
N ASP A 47 -8.12 1.02 -10.97
CA ASP A 47 -8.45 0.43 -12.27
C ASP A 47 -9.28 -0.85 -12.14
N ALA A 48 -9.17 -1.55 -11.02
CA ALA A 48 -10.00 -2.70 -10.66
C ALA A 48 -11.45 -2.31 -10.24
N GLY A 49 -11.76 -1.02 -10.10
CA GLY A 49 -13.10 -0.53 -9.79
C GLY A 49 -13.43 -0.43 -8.31
N VAL A 50 -12.42 -0.46 -7.42
CA VAL A 50 -12.62 -0.21 -5.98
C VAL A 50 -13.14 1.22 -5.77
N GLU A 51 -14.26 1.39 -5.08
CA GLU A 51 -14.90 2.71 -4.93
C GLU A 51 -14.24 3.58 -3.85
N ILE A 52 -13.65 2.96 -2.82
CA ILE A 52 -12.78 3.61 -1.83
C ILE A 52 -11.49 2.81 -1.75
N VAL A 53 -10.42 3.38 -2.27
CA VAL A 53 -9.10 2.74 -2.28
C VAL A 53 -8.37 2.99 -0.96
N ASN A 54 -8.05 1.91 -0.26
CA ASN A 54 -7.21 1.97 0.93
C ASN A 54 -5.72 1.93 0.60
N TYR A 55 -4.94 2.49 1.52
CA TYR A 55 -3.48 2.47 1.45
C TYR A 55 -2.95 1.03 1.33
N PRO A 56 -2.10 0.72 0.33
CA PRO A 56 -1.53 -0.61 0.16
C PRO A 56 -0.60 -0.95 1.32
N GLN A 57 -1.05 -1.86 2.18
CA GLN A 57 -0.42 -2.20 3.46
C GLN A 57 0.87 -3.05 3.31
N PHE A 58 1.94 -2.46 2.76
CA PHE A 58 3.23 -3.13 2.59
C PHE A 58 4.09 -3.18 3.85
N ARG A 59 3.75 -2.39 4.88
CA ARG A 59 4.45 -2.40 6.17
C ARG A 59 3.74 -3.30 7.19
N SER A 60 4.46 -3.71 8.22
CA SER A 60 3.87 -4.29 9.43
C SER A 60 2.92 -3.26 10.08
N MET A 61 1.64 -3.64 10.22
CA MET A 61 0.63 -2.77 10.85
C MET A 61 1.00 -2.49 12.31
N ILE A 62 1.46 -3.52 13.04
CA ILE A 62 1.89 -3.40 14.43
C ILE A 62 3.03 -2.39 14.54
N ASP A 63 4.05 -2.50 13.69
CA ASP A 63 5.19 -1.58 13.74
C ASP A 63 4.82 -0.16 13.31
N GLN A 64 3.84 0.04 12.44
CA GLN A 64 3.38 1.40 12.12
C GLN A 64 2.78 2.12 13.33
N PHE A 65 2.08 1.40 14.21
CA PHE A 65 1.54 1.97 15.44
C PHE A 65 2.59 2.10 16.54
N LEU A 66 3.48 1.11 16.70
CA LEU A 66 4.45 1.08 17.80
C LEU A 66 5.78 1.80 17.48
N LYS A 67 6.11 1.96 16.21
CA LYS A 67 7.35 2.55 15.69
C LYS A 67 7.02 3.56 14.56
N PRO A 68 6.39 4.69 14.90
CA PRO A 68 6.06 5.72 13.91
C PRO A 68 7.33 6.21 13.21
N MET A 69 7.22 6.49 11.91
CA MET A 69 8.34 7.04 11.14
C MET A 69 8.61 8.47 11.58
N THR A 70 9.85 8.76 11.99
CA THR A 70 10.37 10.12 12.23
C THR A 70 11.04 10.70 10.99
#